data_AF-P86269-F1
#
_entry.id   AF-P86269-F1
#
_cell.length_a   1.000
_cell.length_b   1.000
_cell.length_c   1.000
_cell.angle_alpha   90.00
_cell.angle_beta   90.00
_cell.angle_gamma   90.00
#
_symmetry.space_group_name_H-M   'P 1'
#
loop_
_entity.id
_entity.type
_entity.pdbx_description
1 polymer ?
#
loop_
_entity_poly.entity_id
_entity_poly.type
_entity_poly.pdbx_seq_one_letter_code
_entity_poly.pdbx_strand_id
1 'polypeptide(L)' 'GYCAEKGIRCDDIHCCTGLKCKCNASGYNCVCRKK' A
#
# COMPACT_ATOMS: atom_id res chain seq x y z
N GLY A 1 3.87 -12.50 -10.02
CA GLY A 1 4.15 -11.40 -9.09
C GLY A 1 2.84 -10.96 -8.50
N TYR A 2 2.66 -11.10 -7.19
CA TYR A 2 1.46 -10.62 -6.51
C TYR A 2 1.59 -9.11 -6.28
N CYS A 3 0.48 -8.39 -6.27
CA CYS A 3 0.42 -6.98 -5.90
C CYS A 3 -0.52 -6.80 -4.71
N ALA A 4 -0.26 -5.78 -3.89
CA ALA A 4 -1.09 -5.47 -2.74
C ALA A 4 -2.35 -4.71 -3.15
N GLU A 5 -3.51 -5.30 -2.80
CA GLU A 5 -4.83 -4.69 -3.00
C GLU A 5 -5.07 -3.50 -2.05
N LYS A 6 -6.17 -2.77 -2.26
CA LYS A 6 -6.51 -1.61 -1.42
C LYS A 6 -6.67 -2.03 0.05
N GLY A 7 -5.94 -1.36 0.94
CA GLY A 7 -5.93 -1.64 2.38
C GLY A 7 -4.90 -2.68 2.81
N ILE A 8 -4.27 -3.38 1.86
CA ILE A 8 -3.17 -4.30 2.14
C ILE A 8 -1.88 -3.52 2.38
N ARG A 9 -1.05 -4.03 3.28
CA ARG A 9 0.26 -3.46 3.60
C ARG A 9 1.18 -3.50 2.38
N CYS A 10 1.95 -2.44 2.19
CA CYS A 10 2.88 -2.26 1.07
C CYS A 10 4.34 -2.20 1.50
N ASP A 11 4.66 -2.77 2.66
CA ASP A 11 6.01 -2.76 3.21
C ASP A 11 6.97 -3.63 2.37
N ASP A 12 6.54 -4.82 1.97
CA ASP A 12 7.35 -5.80 1.20
C ASP A 12 6.83 -6.05 -0.23
N ILE A 13 5.73 -5.40 -0.62
CA ILE A 13 5.00 -5.69 -1.85
C ILE A 13 4.51 -4.39 -2.50
N HIS A 14 4.64 -4.31 -3.83
CA HIS A 14 4.14 -3.17 -4.57
C HIS A 14 2.60 -3.17 -4.60
N CYS A 15 2.00 -1.99 -4.57
CA CYS A 15 0.56 -1.88 -4.73
C CYS A 15 0.14 -2.23 -6.16
N CYS A 16 -1.07 -2.74 -6.33
CA CYS A 16 -1.66 -2.96 -7.65
C CYS A 16 -1.82 -1.63 -8.43
N THR A 17 -1.92 -1.73 -9.75
CA THR A 17 -2.10 -0.56 -10.63
C THR A 17 -3.28 0.32 -10.18
N GLY A 18 -3.06 1.63 -10.10
CA GLY A 18 -4.06 2.60 -9.62
C GLY A 18 -4.05 2.83 -8.11
N LEU A 19 -3.21 2.12 -7.37
CA LEU A 19 -2.99 2.32 -5.94
C LEU A 19 -1.60 2.96 -5.70
N LYS A 20 -1.45 3.60 -4.54
CA LYS A 20 -0.21 4.18 -4.01
C LYS A 20 -0.08 3.76 -2.54
N CYS A 21 1.14 3.37 -2.15
CA CYS A 21 1.46 3.11 -0.76
C CYS A 21 1.35 4.41 0.03
N LYS A 22 0.45 4.46 1.02
CA LYS A 22 0.24 5.61 1.91
C LYS A 22 0.40 5.15 3.35
N CYS A 23 1.34 5.76 4.06
CA CYS A 23 1.56 5.53 5.48
C CYS A 23 0.65 6.43 6.31
N ASN A 24 0.21 5.93 7.46
CA ASN A 24 -0.44 6.76 8.47
C ASN A 24 0.58 7.78 9.06
N ALA A 25 0.08 8.76 9.83
CA ALA A 25 0.93 9.79 10.44
C ALA A 25 2.03 9.22 11.36
N SER A 26 1.79 8.04 11.94
CA SER A 26 2.77 7.33 12.75
C SER A 26 3.88 6.66 11.94
N GLY A 27 3.75 6.55 10.61
CA GLY A 27 4.74 5.91 9.73
C GLY A 27 4.76 4.38 9.78
N TYR A 28 4.09 3.73 10.74
CA TYR A 28 4.17 2.28 10.97
C TYR A 28 3.14 1.44 10.20
N ASN A 29 2.11 2.05 9.59
CA ASN A 29 1.10 1.31 8.83
C ASN A 29 0.95 1.87 7.42
N CYS A 30 1.84 1.44 6.54
CA CYS A 30 1.82 1.78 5.13
C CYS A 30 0.92 0.80 4.37
N VAL A 31 -0.20 1.30 3.85
CA VAL A 31 -1.17 0.50 3.11
C VAL A 31 -1.42 1.07 1.73
N CYS A 32 -1.76 0.20 0.78
CA CYS A 32 -2.15 0.59 -0.57
C CYS A 32 -3.49 1.31 -0.54
N ARG A 33 -3.50 2.57 -0.99
CA ARG A 33 -4.72 3.37 -1.15
C ARG A 33 -4.84 3.84 -2.58
N LYS A 34 -6.05 4.22 -3.03
CA LYS A 34 -6.18 4.86 -4.35
C LYS A 34 -5.24 6.07 -4.42
N LYS A 35 -4.62 6.24 -5.60
CA LYS A 35 -3.82 7.41 -5.93
C LYS A 35 -4.57 8.67 -5.49
#